data_AF-A0A5E6NX80-F1
#
_entry.id   AF-A0A5E6NX80-F1
#
_cell.length_a   1.000
_cell.length_b   1.000
_cell.length_c   1.000
_cell.angle_alpha   90.00
_cell.angle_beta   90.00
_cell.angle_gamma   90.00
#
_symmetry.space_group_name_H-M   'P 1'
#
loop_
_entity.id
_entity.type
_entity.pdbx_description
1 polymer ?
#
loop_
_entity_poly.entity_id
_entity_poly.type
_entity_poly.pdbx_seq_one_letter_code
_entity_poly.pdbx_strand_id
1 'polypeptide(L)'
;MLIAESTDEPSLSRDDVFTIQTTLNELGFDAGKPDGFSGPKTRNATRDYQRANNLAVDGYVGYQLLQRLKKNKMNIKTYLGLMWVQNAQGCDC
;
A
#
# COMPACT_ATOMS: atom_id res chain seq x y z
N MET A 1 -18.33 -10.05 27.00
CA MET A 1 -18.32 -10.61 25.62
C MET A 1 -17.81 -9.49 24.72
N LEU A 2 -16.57 -9.56 24.25
CA LEU A 2 -15.95 -8.49 23.45
C LEU A 2 -16.20 -8.77 21.96
N ILE A 3 -17.26 -8.18 21.41
CA ILE A 3 -17.38 -8.04 19.95
C ILE A 3 -16.54 -6.81 19.58
N ALA A 4 -15.36 -7.03 19.00
CA ALA A 4 -14.48 -5.96 18.59
C ALA A 4 -15.08 -5.22 17.37
N GLU A 5 -15.79 -4.13 17.68
CA GLU A 5 -15.83 -2.84 16.97
C GLU A 5 -15.81 -2.88 15.44
N SER A 6 -17.02 -2.86 14.86
CA SER A 6 -17.29 -2.76 13.42
C SER A 6 -17.83 -1.38 13.03
N THR A 7 -17.14 -0.29 13.40
CA THR A 7 -17.65 1.08 13.18
C THR A 7 -16.96 1.76 12.00
N ASP A 8 -17.65 1.74 10.85
CA ASP A 8 -18.00 2.92 10.02
C ASP A 8 -17.01 4.10 9.92
N GLU A 9 -15.77 3.82 9.56
CA GLU A 9 -14.89 4.79 8.88
C GLU A 9 -15.16 4.69 7.36
N PRO A 10 -14.91 5.72 6.50
CA PRO A 10 -15.24 5.68 5.08
C PRO A 10 -14.70 4.38 4.49
N SER A 11 -15.61 3.43 4.27
CA SER A 11 -15.23 2.03 4.29
C SER A 11 -14.31 1.80 3.11
N LEU A 12 -13.03 1.56 3.37
CA LEU A 12 -12.15 1.04 2.35
C LEU A 12 -12.89 -0.14 1.71
N SER A 13 -13.09 -0.11 0.40
CA SER A 13 -13.66 -1.26 -0.28
C SER A 13 -12.75 -2.46 0.00
N ARG A 14 -13.29 -3.68 -0.05
CA ARG A 14 -12.46 -4.89 0.01
C ARG A 14 -11.31 -4.83 -0.99
N ASP A 15 -11.55 -4.21 -2.15
CA ASP A 15 -10.55 -3.98 -3.19
C ASP A 15 -9.45 -2.98 -2.75
N ASP A 16 -9.81 -1.95 -1.99
CA ASP A 16 -8.84 -0.99 -1.47
C ASP A 16 -7.97 -1.64 -0.38
N VAL A 17 -8.57 -2.43 0.51
CA VAL A 17 -7.83 -3.19 1.53
C VAL A 17 -6.92 -4.23 0.88
N PHE A 18 -7.42 -4.94 -0.12
CA PHE A 18 -6.63 -5.87 -0.93
C PHE A 18 -5.44 -5.17 -1.59
N THR A 19 -5.67 -3.97 -2.14
CA THR A 19 -4.61 -3.15 -2.74
C THR A 19 -3.58 -2.73 -1.69
N ILE A 20 -4.02 -2.27 -0.52
CA ILE A 20 -3.13 -1.89 0.59
C ILE A 20 -2.27 -3.09 1.02
N GLN A 21 -2.88 -4.23 1.28
CA GLN A 21 -2.17 -5.46 1.70
C GLN A 21 -1.14 -5.89 0.66
N THR A 22 -1.54 -5.88 -0.62
CA THR A 22 -0.64 -6.21 -1.73
C THR A 22 0.54 -5.25 -1.79
N THR A 23 0.31 -3.94 -1.73
CA THR A 23 1.38 -2.95 -1.78
C THR A 23 2.28 -2.99 -0.54
N LEU A 24 1.72 -3.23 0.66
CA LEU A 24 2.54 -3.42 1.86
C LEU A 24 3.47 -4.63 1.71
N ASN A 25 2.96 -5.74 1.18
CA ASN A 25 3.77 -6.93 0.90
C ASN A 25 4.83 -6.65 -0.19
N GLU A 26 4.50 -5.92 -1.26
CA GLU A 26 5.45 -5.49 -2.31
C GLU A 26 6.60 -4.63 -1.73
N LEU A 27 6.30 -3.82 -0.71
CA LEU A 27 7.27 -2.99 -0.01
C LEU A 27 8.08 -3.76 1.05
N GLY A 28 7.78 -5.04 1.27
CA GLY A 28 8.47 -5.90 2.25
C GLY A 28 7.88 -5.89 3.67
N PHE A 29 6.69 -5.30 3.86
CA PHE A 29 5.96 -5.35 5.13
C PHE A 29 4.96 -6.52 5.11
N ASP A 30 5.08 -7.48 6.04
CA ASP A 30 4.20 -8.66 6.10
C ASP A 30 2.79 -8.29 6.57
N ALA A 31 1.92 -7.95 5.62
CA ALA A 31 0.51 -7.67 5.87
C ALA A 31 -0.35 -8.94 5.92
N GLY A 32 0.26 -10.12 5.74
CA GLY A 32 -0.43 -11.40 5.54
C GLY A 32 -0.99 -11.57 4.14
N LYS A 33 -1.90 -12.54 3.98
CA LYS A 33 -2.56 -12.82 2.70
C LYS A 33 -3.50 -11.66 2.36
N PRO A 34 -3.42 -11.08 1.15
CA PRO A 34 -4.35 -10.05 0.73
C PRO A 34 -5.73 -10.69 0.53
N ASP A 35 -6.62 -10.46 1.48
CA ASP A 35 -7.97 -11.03 1.59
C ASP A 35 -9.05 -9.95 1.62
N GLY A 36 -8.65 -8.67 1.67
CA GLY A 36 -9.56 -7.54 1.80
C GLY A 36 -10.04 -7.31 3.24
N PHE A 37 -9.45 -7.97 4.23
CA PHE A 37 -9.78 -7.82 5.65
C PHE A 37 -8.62 -7.19 6.44
N SER A 38 -8.91 -6.11 7.15
CA SER A 38 -7.93 -5.38 7.98
C SER A 38 -7.67 -6.08 9.32
N GLY A 39 -7.01 -7.23 9.27
CA GLY A 39 -6.64 -8.01 10.44
C GLY A 39 -5.46 -7.43 11.24
N PRO A 40 -5.10 -8.04 12.39
CA PRO A 40 -3.98 -7.58 13.23
C PRO A 40 -2.63 -7.58 12.48
N LYS A 41 -2.42 -8.51 11.54
CA LYS A 41 -1.24 -8.53 10.67
C LYS A 41 -1.15 -7.30 9.78
N THR A 42 -2.26 -6.95 9.11
CA THR A 42 -2.33 -5.75 8.26
C THR A 42 -2.10 -4.46 9.05
N ARG A 43 -2.60 -4.39 10.29
CA ARG A 43 -2.33 -3.25 11.19
C ARG A 43 -0.86 -3.18 11.58
N ASN A 44 -0.22 -4.31 11.91
CA ASN A 44 1.22 -4.33 12.19
C ASN A 44 2.05 -3.88 10.99
N ALA A 45 1.78 -4.41 9.80
CA ALA A 45 2.45 -3.97 8.57
C ALA A 45 2.25 -2.48 8.28
N THR A 46 1.06 -1.95 8.55
CA THR A 46 0.76 -0.52 8.44
C THR A 46 1.61 0.30 9.40
N ARG A 47 1.74 -0.14 10.66
CA ARG A 47 2.57 0.54 11.66
C ARG A 47 4.04 0.53 11.26
N ASP A 48 4.54 -0.57 10.74
CA ASP A 48 5.92 -0.68 10.29
C ASP A 48 6.18 0.21 9.07
N TYR A 49 5.24 0.26 8.12
CA TYR A 49 5.29 1.20 7.00
C TYR A 49 5.30 2.66 7.47
N GLN A 50 4.43 3.01 8.42
CA GLN A 50 4.40 4.36 9.00
C GLN A 50 5.71 4.70 9.70
N ARG A 51 6.28 3.76 10.48
CA ARG A 51 7.58 3.93 11.13
C ARG A 51 8.69 4.14 10.11
N ALA A 52 8.73 3.35 9.03
CA ALA A 52 9.73 3.46 7.97
C ALA A 52 9.64 4.80 7.21
N ASN A 53 8.45 5.38 7.12
CA ASN A 53 8.22 6.65 6.42
C ASN A 53 8.24 7.87 7.37
N ASN A 54 8.65 7.71 8.63
CA ASN A 54 8.61 8.76 9.66
C ASN A 54 7.21 9.42 9.81
N LEU A 55 6.15 8.63 9.66
CA LEU A 55 4.77 9.07 9.83
C LEU A 55 4.29 8.78 11.27
N ALA A 56 3.19 9.42 11.68
CA ALA A 56 2.50 9.08 12.91
C ALA A 56 2.05 7.60 12.83
N VAL A 57 2.52 6.79 13.78
CA VAL A 57 2.26 5.34 13.85
C VAL A 57 0.93 5.10 14.54
N ASP A 58 -0.16 5.54 13.92
CA ASP A 58 -1.53 5.30 14.40
C ASP A 58 -2.00 3.86 14.11
N GLY A 59 -1.35 3.15 13.17
CA GLY A 59 -1.76 1.83 12.71
C GLY A 59 -3.12 1.82 12.01
N TYR A 60 -3.59 2.99 11.60
CA TYR A 60 -4.91 3.21 11.06
C TYR A 60 -4.93 2.93 9.55
N VAL A 61 -5.66 1.88 9.17
CA VAL A 61 -5.82 1.48 7.77
C VAL A 61 -6.98 2.27 7.18
N GLY A 62 -6.70 3.50 6.76
CA GLY A 62 -7.69 4.42 6.21
C GLY A 62 -7.37 4.93 4.80
N TYR A 63 -8.26 5.75 4.26
CA TYR A 63 -8.11 6.36 2.93
C TYR A 63 -6.80 7.16 2.77
N GLN A 64 -6.31 7.80 3.84
CA GLN A 64 -5.05 8.53 3.82
C GLN A 64 -3.85 7.61 3.52
N LEU A 65 -3.82 6.41 4.11
CA LEU A 65 -2.80 5.40 3.83
C LEU A 65 -2.88 4.93 2.38
N LEU A 66 -4.09 4.65 1.88
CA LEU A 66 -4.33 4.26 0.48
C LEU A 66 -3.79 5.30 -0.50
N GLN A 67 -4.08 6.58 -0.26
CA GLN A 67 -3.57 7.68 -1.10
C GLN A 67 -2.04 7.74 -1.08
N ARG A 68 -1.43 7.52 0.09
CA ARG A 68 0.03 7.50 0.23
C ARG A 68 0.66 6.34 -0.54
N LEU A 69 0.08 5.14 -0.45
CA LEU A 69 0.54 3.96 -1.19
C LEU A 69 0.35 4.13 -2.70
N LYS A 70 -0.79 4.67 -3.15
CA LYS A 70 -1.01 5.04 -4.56
C LYS A 70 0.02 6.06 -5.03
N LYS A 71 0.30 7.10 -4.24
CA LYS A 71 1.34 8.09 -4.54
C LYS A 71 2.74 7.45 -4.63
N ASN A 72 3.09 6.56 -3.72
CA ASN A 72 4.36 5.84 -3.77
C ASN A 72 4.47 4.99 -5.05
N LYS A 73 3.41 4.25 -5.40
CA LYS A 73 3.32 3.49 -6.65
C LYS A 73 3.45 4.37 -7.89
N MET A 74 2.87 5.58 -7.88
CA MET A 74 3.02 6.56 -8.97
C MET A 74 4.44 7.09 -9.07
N ASN A 75 5.07 7.43 -7.93
CA ASN A 75 6.46 7.88 -7.89
C ASN A 75 7.40 6.78 -8.43
N ILE A 76 7.23 5.53 -8.00
CA ILE A 76 8.00 4.38 -8.51
C ILE A 76 7.79 4.21 -10.03
N LYS A 77 6.56 4.34 -10.53
CA LYS A 77 6.28 4.30 -11.99
C LYS A 77 6.95 5.43 -12.76
N THR A 78 7.10 6.62 -12.18
CA THR A 78 7.82 7.73 -12.82
C THR A 78 9.32 7.47 -12.87
N TYR A 79 9.91 6.84 -11.84
CA TYR A 79 11.32 6.43 -11.86
C TYR A 79 11.59 5.26 -12.82
N LEU A 80 10.65 4.32 -12.98
CA LEU A 80 10.74 3.26 -13.99
C LEU A 80 10.43 3.74 -15.42
N GLY A 81 9.62 4.80 -15.57
CA GLY A 81 9.37 5.48 -16.85
C GLY A 81 10.54 6.36 -17.31
N LEU A 82 11.40 6.82 -16.38
CA LEU A 82 12.64 7.52 -16.70
C LEU A 82 13.85 6.57 -16.86
N MET A 83 13.66 5.25 -16.73
CA MET A 83 14.68 4.24 -17.03
C MET A 83 14.41 3.39 -18.29
N TRP A 84 13.40 3.72 -19.09
CA TRP A 84 13.30 3.26 -20.49
C TRP A 84 12.79 4.36 -21.43
N VAL A 85 13.41 5.53 -21.39
CA VAL A 85 13.53 6.37 -22.60
C VAL A 85 14.98 6.78 -22.73
N GLN A 86 15.82 5.80 -23.00
CA GLN A 86 17.05 6.01 -23.75
C GLN A 86 17.26 4.74 -24.56
N ASN A 87 17.29 4.96 -25.86
CA ASN A 87 17.79 4.05 -26.88
C ASN A 87 16.78 3.11 -27.55
N ALA A 88 15.78 3.70 -28.22
CA ALA A 88 15.46 3.22 -29.56
C ALA A 88 16.49 3.82 -30.55
N GLN A 89 17.73 3.32 -30.50
CA GLN A 89 18.53 3.20 -31.73
C GLN A 89 17.74 2.14 -32.53
N GLY A 90 17.07 2.52 -33.62
CA GLY A 90 17.79 2.88 -34.83
C GLY A 90 18.43 1.61 -35.38
N CYS A 91 17.60 0.76 -36.00
CA CYS A 91 17.91 -0.28 -36.99
C CYS A 91 16.66 -1.18 -37.11
N ASP A 92 15.67 -0.75 -37.90
CA ASP A 92 14.85 -1.71 -38.65
C ASP A 92 15.53 -1.82 -40.02
N CYS A 93 16.08 -3.00 -40.28
CA CYS A 93 16.65 -3.44 -41.55
C CYS A 93 15.56 -3.97 -42.49
#